data_AF-A0A1G2F1J9-F1
#
_entry.id   AF-A0A1G2F1J9-F1
#
_cell.length_a   1.000
_cell.length_b   1.000
_cell.length_c   1.000
_cell.angle_alpha   90.00
_cell.angle_beta   90.00
_cell.angle_gamma   90.00
#
_symmetry.space_group_name_H-M   'P 1'
#
loop_
_entity.id
_entity.type
_entity.pdbx_description
1 polymer ?
#
loop_
_entity_poly.entity_id
_entity_poly.type
_entity_poly.pdbx_seq_one_letter_code
_entity_poly.pdbx_strand_id
1 'polypeptide(L)'
;MKNKSLKVFVACALGAGIGSLTALQLGIFWWLGLLVGGFVGYVSYEFKAVLRAMASAWKTAVKLRPHWKNFWMLFASFLSVSLWILLPFAMVSLVVSDKVLHWGLLGMTTGAIVFGFVFGLAFALDQSSSAQTNAKETFDMLVKKGSPISVFFYWLPKGIIWVIIRIPKAVLAMIIGLVKLAKLMTKFIKTIFITIHSEIRLLCGVDAAIGTAIGYFAGNAIIGAIAGGLFGLLNYEVVSRRILRLVPVKATPK
;
A
#
# COMPACT_ATOMS: atom_id res chain seq x y z
N MET A 1 11.13 -10.53 35.69
CA MET A 1 10.18 -10.65 34.56
C MET A 1 9.12 -9.53 34.55
N LYS A 2 8.57 -9.11 35.70
CA LYS A 2 7.54 -8.05 35.80
C LYS A 2 7.89 -6.74 35.06
N ASN A 3 9.16 -6.35 35.02
CA ASN A 3 9.59 -5.09 34.39
C ASN A 3 9.43 -5.05 32.86
N LYS A 4 9.37 -6.18 32.15
CA LYS A 4 9.18 -6.19 30.69
C LYS A 4 7.72 -5.96 30.31
N SER A 5 6.81 -6.71 30.92
CA SER A 5 5.36 -6.55 30.71
C SER A 5 4.90 -5.12 31.03
N LEU A 6 5.39 -4.53 32.13
CA LEU A 6 5.08 -3.14 32.48
C LEU A 6 5.63 -2.15 31.45
N LYS A 7 6.84 -2.36 30.92
CA LYS A 7 7.40 -1.51 29.86
C LYS A 7 6.58 -1.58 28.58
N VAL A 8 6.13 -2.76 28.17
CA VAL A 8 5.23 -2.93 27.01
C VAL A 8 3.93 -2.17 27.25
N PHE A 9 3.30 -2.39 28.41
CA PHE A 9 2.05 -1.71 28.77
C PHE A 9 2.19 -0.18 28.69
N VAL A 10 3.23 0.39 29.32
CA VAL A 10 3.47 1.84 29.34
C VAL A 10 3.78 2.38 27.94
N ALA A 11 4.60 1.68 27.15
CA ALA A 11 4.93 2.08 25.78
C ALA A 11 3.68 2.11 24.88
N CYS A 12 2.87 1.05 24.92
CA CYS A 12 1.62 0.98 24.15
C CYS A 12 0.60 2.01 24.62
N ALA A 13 0.45 2.21 25.93
CA ALA A 13 -0.49 3.18 26.49
C ALA A 13 -0.12 4.62 26.13
N LEU A 14 1.17 4.98 26.21
CA LEU A 14 1.64 6.30 25.80
C LEU A 14 1.47 6.53 24.29
N GLY A 15 1.83 5.53 23.47
CA GLY A 15 1.63 5.59 22.02
C GLY A 15 0.15 5.75 21.65
N ALA A 16 -0.71 4.92 22.22
CA ALA A 16 -2.16 4.98 21.96
C ALA A 16 -2.79 6.28 22.47
N GLY A 17 -2.39 6.78 23.65
CA GLY A 17 -2.90 8.05 24.18
C GLY A 17 -2.55 9.25 23.30
N ILE A 18 -1.27 9.40 22.93
CA ILE A 18 -0.82 10.49 22.06
C ILE A 18 -1.43 10.35 20.66
N GLY A 19 -1.48 9.13 20.13
CA GLY A 19 -2.12 8.84 18.85
C GLY A 19 -3.60 9.19 18.85
N SER A 20 -4.36 8.81 19.89
CA SER A 20 -5.78 9.13 20.01
C SER A 20 -6.03 10.63 20.15
N LEU A 21 -5.23 11.35 20.94
CA LEU A 21 -5.32 12.82 21.02
C LEU A 21 -5.10 13.45 19.63
N THR A 22 -4.08 12.99 18.91
CA THR A 22 -3.78 13.49 17.56
C THR A 22 -4.91 13.16 16.58
N ALA A 23 -5.45 11.95 16.64
CA ALA A 23 -6.56 11.52 15.79
C ALA A 23 -7.82 12.35 16.04
N LEU A 24 -8.16 12.61 17.31
CA LEU A 24 -9.32 13.42 17.69
C LEU A 24 -9.17 14.87 17.23
N GLN A 25 -7.97 15.44 17.31
CA GLN A 25 -7.70 16.80 16.85
C GLN A 25 -7.82 16.95 15.31
N LEU A 26 -7.49 15.90 14.56
CA LEU A 26 -7.44 15.93 13.09
C LEU A 26 -8.75 15.51 12.40
N GLY A 27 -9.72 14.95 13.14
CA GLY A 27 -11.03 14.56 12.61
C GLY A 27 -10.93 13.63 11.39
N ILE A 28 -11.20 14.14 10.20
CA ILE A 28 -11.17 13.38 8.93
C ILE A 28 -9.81 12.71 8.70
N PHE A 29 -8.71 13.32 9.14
CA PHE A 29 -7.37 12.76 9.01
C PHE A 29 -6.94 11.90 10.21
N TRP A 30 -7.88 11.27 10.92
CA TRP A 30 -7.62 10.39 12.08
C TRP A 30 -6.60 9.28 11.84
N TRP A 31 -6.46 8.80 10.60
CA TRP A 31 -5.47 7.80 10.22
C TRP A 31 -4.02 8.29 10.43
N LEU A 32 -3.76 9.60 10.39
CA LEU A 32 -2.46 10.17 10.78
C LEU A 32 -2.18 9.93 12.26
N GLY A 33 -3.22 9.99 13.10
CA GLY A 33 -3.12 9.64 14.50
C GLY A 33 -2.68 8.19 14.71
N LEU A 34 -3.13 7.24 13.88
CA LEU A 34 -2.64 5.84 13.93
C LEU A 34 -1.14 5.76 13.66
N LEU A 35 -0.65 6.48 12.64
CA LEU A 35 0.77 6.51 12.30
C LEU A 35 1.60 7.12 13.43
N VAL A 36 1.14 8.25 13.99
CA VAL A 36 1.79 8.92 15.12
C VAL A 36 1.78 8.01 16.35
N GLY A 37 0.64 7.43 16.69
CA GLY A 37 0.49 6.55 17.85
C GLY A 37 1.33 5.28 17.74
N GLY A 38 1.34 4.66 16.56
CA GLY A 38 2.19 3.51 16.30
C GLY A 38 3.67 3.84 16.32
N PHE A 39 4.07 4.99 15.78
CA PHE A 39 5.46 5.46 15.84
C PHE A 39 5.89 5.75 17.29
N VAL A 40 5.09 6.47 18.06
CA VAL A 40 5.36 6.76 19.47
C VAL A 40 5.41 5.47 20.29
N GLY A 41 4.49 4.53 20.06
CA GLY A 41 4.51 3.21 20.70
C GLY A 41 5.78 2.41 20.37
N TYR A 42 6.21 2.42 19.10
CA TYR A 42 7.44 1.76 18.65
C TYR A 42 8.69 2.37 19.31
N VAL A 43 8.77 3.70 19.32
CA VAL A 43 9.94 4.44 19.79
C VAL A 43 10.04 4.47 21.32
N SER A 44 8.92 4.51 22.03
CA SER A 44 8.88 4.58 23.49
C SER A 44 9.41 3.31 24.17
N TYR A 45 9.30 2.13 23.54
CA TYR A 45 9.80 0.87 24.12
C TYR A 45 11.32 0.89 24.34
N GLU A 46 12.10 1.39 23.37
CA GLU A 46 13.56 1.48 23.44
C GLU A 46 14.12 2.78 22.86
N PHE A 47 13.68 3.90 23.43
CA PHE A 47 14.04 5.26 22.98
C PHE A 47 15.55 5.46 22.76
N LYS A 48 16.39 4.94 23.68
CA LYS A 48 17.85 5.04 23.59
C LYS A 48 18.46 4.30 22.40
N ALA A 49 17.82 3.22 21.93
CA ALA A 49 18.29 2.50 20.75
C ALA A 49 17.93 3.26 19.47
N VAL A 50 16.72 3.83 19.41
CA VAL A 50 16.25 4.65 18.28
C VAL A 50 17.14 5.88 18.08
N LEU A 51 17.46 6.61 19.16
CA LEU A 51 18.35 7.78 19.06
C LEU A 51 19.73 7.42 18.47
N ARG A 52 20.30 6.28 18.87
CA ARG A 52 21.57 5.78 18.31
C ARG A 52 21.44 5.40 16.84
N ALA A 53 20.35 4.72 16.45
CA ALA A 53 20.10 4.34 15.07
C ALA A 53 19.89 5.56 14.17
N MET A 54 19.15 6.57 14.63
CA MET A 54 18.89 7.81 13.88
C MET A 54 20.17 8.61 13.63
N ALA A 55 21.06 8.71 14.62
CA ALA A 55 22.37 9.33 14.43
C ALA A 55 23.22 8.59 13.38
N SER A 56 23.11 7.26 13.30
CA SER A 56 23.78 6.46 12.27
C SER A 56 23.14 6.65 10.89
N ALA A 57 21.82 6.56 10.80
CA ALA A 57 21.07 6.72 9.56
C ALA A 57 21.27 8.10 8.93
N TRP A 58 21.31 9.17 9.74
CA TRP A 58 21.58 10.52 9.28
C TRP A 58 22.94 10.64 8.58
N LYS A 59 24.00 10.02 9.14
CA LYS A 59 25.33 9.99 8.53
C LYS A 59 25.34 9.30 7.17
N THR A 60 24.48 8.31 6.97
CA THR A 60 24.33 7.60 5.70
C THR A 60 23.47 8.40 4.71
N ALA A 61 22.36 8.99 5.15
CA ALA A 61 21.46 9.77 4.32
C ALA A 61 22.14 11.01 3.73
N VAL A 62 22.99 11.70 4.50
CA VAL A 62 23.77 12.87 4.04
C VAL A 62 24.75 12.51 2.90
N LYS A 63 25.11 11.24 2.74
CA LYS A 63 25.96 10.77 1.63
C LYS A 63 25.19 10.46 0.35
N LEU A 64 23.87 10.29 0.42
CA LEU A 64 23.05 10.03 -0.74
C LEU A 64 22.85 11.35 -1.50
N ARG A 65 23.41 11.46 -2.71
CA ARG A 65 23.11 12.56 -3.64
C ARG A 65 22.20 12.04 -4.76
N PRO A 66 20.88 12.29 -4.71
CA PRO A 66 20.00 11.94 -5.82
C PRO A 66 20.41 12.71 -7.08
N HIS A 67 20.41 12.04 -8.25
CA HIS A 67 20.51 12.73 -9.54
C HIS A 67 19.16 13.36 -9.89
N TRP A 68 18.86 14.47 -9.21
CA TRP A 68 17.60 15.21 -9.33
C TRP A 68 17.22 15.55 -10.78
N LYS A 69 18.21 15.76 -11.65
CA LYS A 69 17.98 16.09 -13.07
C LYS A 69 17.19 15.01 -13.82
N ASN A 70 17.48 13.73 -13.58
CA ASN A 70 16.82 12.62 -14.27
C ASN A 70 15.41 12.37 -13.72
N PHE A 71 15.22 12.57 -12.40
CA PHE A 71 13.90 12.54 -11.77
C PHE A 71 12.97 13.60 -12.36
N TRP A 72 13.46 14.85 -12.47
CA TRP A 72 12.65 15.95 -13.00
C TRP A 72 12.33 15.80 -14.50
N MET A 73 13.23 15.30 -15.34
CA MET A 73 12.95 15.06 -16.76
C MET A 73 11.87 13.98 -16.97
N LEU A 74 11.95 12.87 -16.22
CA LEU A 74 10.93 11.81 -16.29
C LEU A 74 9.58 12.25 -15.73
N PHE A 75 9.59 12.97 -14.60
CA PHE A 75 8.39 13.55 -14.02
C PHE A 75 7.72 14.54 -14.99
N ALA A 76 8.49 15.40 -15.66
CA ALA A 76 7.99 16.38 -16.61
C ALA A 76 7.39 15.74 -17.87
N SER A 77 8.06 14.76 -18.48
CA SER A 77 7.53 14.03 -19.65
C SER A 77 6.23 13.32 -19.32
N PHE A 78 6.16 12.70 -18.14
CA PHE A 78 4.97 12.01 -17.68
C PHE A 78 3.79 12.96 -17.40
N LEU A 79 4.06 14.10 -16.76
CA LEU A 79 3.07 15.15 -16.54
C LEU A 79 2.53 15.68 -17.88
N SER A 80 3.40 15.82 -18.90
CA SER A 80 3.00 16.31 -20.22
C SER A 80 2.04 15.36 -20.94
N VAL A 81 2.33 14.05 -20.99
CA VAL A 81 1.47 13.05 -21.64
C VAL A 81 0.15 12.92 -20.90
N SER A 82 0.20 12.94 -19.57
CA SER A 82 -1.02 12.96 -18.75
C SER A 82 -1.88 14.17 -19.10
N LEU A 83 -1.31 15.38 -19.09
CA LEU A 83 -2.04 16.61 -19.45
C LEU A 83 -2.70 16.53 -20.83
N TRP A 84 -2.04 15.94 -21.84
CA TRP A 84 -2.62 15.75 -23.18
C TRP A 84 -3.80 14.77 -23.23
N ILE A 85 -3.81 13.74 -22.38
CA ILE A 85 -4.95 12.80 -22.26
C ILE A 85 -6.09 13.45 -21.46
N LEU A 86 -5.75 14.29 -20.48
CA LEU A 86 -6.73 14.95 -19.62
C LEU A 86 -7.47 16.08 -20.32
N LEU A 87 -6.84 16.78 -21.26
CA LEU A 87 -7.41 17.98 -21.90
C LEU A 87 -8.67 17.67 -22.72
N PRO A 88 -8.73 16.62 -23.56
CA PRO A 88 -9.97 16.23 -24.27
C PRO A 88 -11.06 15.76 -23.31
N PHE A 89 -10.70 15.03 -22.25
CA PHE A 89 -11.66 14.55 -21.24
C PHE A 89 -12.24 15.71 -20.42
N ALA A 90 -11.42 16.70 -20.06
CA ALA A 90 -11.86 17.95 -19.43
C ALA A 90 -12.86 18.68 -20.35
N MET A 91 -12.55 18.79 -21.64
CA MET A 91 -13.45 19.40 -22.64
C MET A 91 -14.78 18.65 -22.75
N VAL A 92 -14.79 17.32 -22.74
CA VAL A 92 -16.02 16.51 -22.74
C VAL A 92 -16.84 16.73 -21.46
N SER A 93 -16.19 16.77 -20.30
CA SER A 93 -16.90 17.02 -19.04
C SER A 93 -17.51 18.42 -18.93
N LEU A 94 -16.89 19.44 -19.51
CA LEU A 94 -17.50 20.78 -19.59
C LEU A 94 -18.79 20.79 -20.41
N VAL A 95 -18.97 19.83 -21.32
CA VAL A 95 -20.19 19.71 -22.15
C VAL A 95 -21.25 18.84 -21.48
N VAL A 96 -20.86 17.90 -20.61
CA VAL A 96 -21.79 16.96 -19.97
C VAL A 96 -22.08 17.36 -18.53
N SER A 97 -23.28 17.88 -18.28
CA SER A 97 -23.72 18.42 -16.98
C SER A 97 -23.99 17.37 -15.89
N ASP A 98 -23.59 16.11 -16.07
CA ASP A 98 -23.85 15.05 -15.08
C ASP A 98 -22.73 15.00 -14.02
N LYS A 99 -23.10 15.24 -12.76
CA LYS A 99 -22.19 15.24 -11.61
C LYS A 99 -21.55 13.86 -11.38
N VAL A 100 -22.24 12.76 -11.69
CA VAL A 100 -21.73 11.40 -11.51
C VAL A 100 -20.61 11.11 -12.51
N LEU A 101 -20.80 11.56 -13.75
CA LEU A 101 -19.79 11.43 -14.80
C LEU A 101 -18.53 12.25 -14.47
N HIS A 102 -18.70 13.43 -13.88
CA HIS A 102 -17.59 14.28 -13.44
C HIS A 102 -16.67 13.61 -12.41
N TRP A 103 -17.23 13.01 -11.35
CA TRP A 103 -16.44 12.30 -10.33
C TRP A 103 -15.81 11.02 -10.87
N GLY A 104 -16.52 10.29 -11.74
CA GLY A 104 -15.98 9.12 -12.44
C GLY A 104 -14.77 9.49 -13.31
N LEU A 105 -14.87 10.57 -14.08
CA LEU A 105 -13.74 11.11 -14.85
C LEU A 105 -12.58 11.51 -13.95
N LEU A 106 -12.85 12.22 -12.85
CA LEU A 106 -11.80 12.66 -11.93
C LEU A 106 -11.05 11.45 -11.33
N GLY A 107 -11.74 10.37 -11.00
CA GLY A 107 -11.13 9.11 -10.56
C GLY A 107 -10.26 8.45 -11.64
N MET A 108 -10.77 8.35 -12.87
CA MET A 108 -10.03 7.74 -13.99
C MET A 108 -8.78 8.54 -14.37
N THR A 109 -8.88 9.86 -14.34
CA THR A 109 -7.76 10.77 -14.62
C THR A 109 -6.67 10.66 -13.58
N THR A 110 -7.04 10.67 -12.29
CA THR A 110 -6.09 10.46 -11.19
C THR A 110 -5.44 9.08 -11.27
N GLY A 111 -6.22 8.05 -11.60
CA GLY A 111 -5.72 6.69 -11.81
C GLY A 111 -4.75 6.57 -12.98
N ALA A 112 -5.04 7.22 -14.11
CA ALA A 112 -4.17 7.24 -15.28
C ALA A 112 -2.83 7.94 -15.01
N ILE A 113 -2.85 9.04 -14.25
CA ILE A 113 -1.64 9.74 -13.80
C ILE A 113 -0.81 8.81 -12.90
N VAL A 114 -1.41 8.19 -11.88
CA VAL A 114 -0.66 7.31 -10.97
C VAL A 114 -0.12 6.09 -11.72
N PHE A 115 -0.94 5.48 -12.57
CA PHE A 115 -0.56 4.29 -13.34
C PHE A 115 0.57 4.60 -14.32
N GLY A 116 0.44 5.68 -15.09
CA GLY A 116 1.47 6.06 -16.03
C GLY A 116 2.76 6.53 -15.34
N PHE A 117 2.69 7.09 -14.13
CA PHE A 117 3.88 7.45 -13.35
C PHE A 117 4.64 6.18 -12.97
N VAL A 118 3.93 5.16 -12.46
CA VAL A 118 4.51 3.85 -12.13
C VAL A 118 5.04 3.15 -13.38
N PHE A 119 4.30 3.19 -14.48
CA PHE A 119 4.66 2.54 -15.73
C PHE A 119 5.82 3.22 -16.43
N GLY A 120 5.87 4.55 -16.46
CA GLY A 120 7.00 5.33 -16.96
C GLY A 120 8.26 5.12 -16.12
N LEU A 121 8.10 4.91 -14.82
CA LEU A 121 9.20 4.54 -13.93
C LEU A 121 9.69 3.11 -14.20
N ALA A 122 8.80 2.16 -14.49
CA ALA A 122 9.16 0.80 -14.89
C ALA A 122 9.78 0.74 -16.30
N PHE A 123 9.31 1.56 -17.23
CA PHE A 123 9.80 1.61 -18.61
C PHE A 123 11.13 2.36 -18.71
N ALA A 124 11.34 3.40 -17.89
CA ALA A 124 12.66 4.03 -17.73
C ALA A 124 13.71 3.05 -17.19
N LEU A 125 13.28 1.92 -16.60
CA LEU A 125 14.14 0.83 -16.16
C LEU A 125 14.32 -0.29 -17.20
N ASP A 126 13.54 -0.31 -18.28
CA ASP A 126 13.59 -1.35 -19.31
C ASP A 126 14.14 -0.79 -20.63
N GLN A 127 15.27 -1.33 -21.07
CA GLN A 127 16.20 -0.66 -22.00
C GLN A 127 16.15 -1.26 -23.42
N SER A 128 14.97 -1.51 -23.97
CA SER A 128 14.82 -2.28 -25.22
C SER A 128 14.39 -1.42 -26.43
N SER A 129 15.22 -1.41 -27.48
CA SER A 129 15.15 -0.53 -28.66
C SER A 129 14.30 -1.03 -29.84
N SER A 130 13.42 -2.01 -29.65
CA SER A 130 12.75 -2.73 -30.76
C SER A 130 11.34 -2.22 -31.14
N ALA A 131 10.82 -1.16 -30.51
CA ALA A 131 9.41 -0.80 -30.61
C ALA A 131 8.99 0.00 -31.87
N GLN A 132 9.93 0.58 -32.62
CA GLN A 132 9.60 1.55 -33.68
C GLN A 132 9.25 0.92 -35.04
N THR A 133 9.70 -0.30 -35.33
CA THR A 133 9.49 -0.97 -36.63
C THR A 133 8.06 -1.50 -36.85
N ASN A 134 7.27 -1.65 -35.78
CA ASN A 134 5.96 -2.32 -35.85
C ASN A 134 4.79 -1.42 -36.28
N ALA A 135 4.94 -0.09 -36.32
CA ALA A 135 3.79 0.82 -36.48
C ALA A 135 3.16 0.80 -37.88
N LYS A 136 3.99 0.69 -38.93
CA LYS A 136 3.53 0.74 -40.33
C LYS A 136 2.87 -0.57 -40.77
N GLU A 137 3.41 -1.71 -40.35
CA GLU A 137 2.81 -3.03 -40.59
C GLU A 137 1.46 -3.18 -39.88
N THR A 138 1.31 -2.55 -38.72
CA THR A 138 0.04 -2.57 -37.96
C THR A 138 -1.06 -1.80 -38.70
N PHE A 139 -0.73 -0.70 -39.38
CA PHE A 139 -1.68 0.12 -40.11
C PHE A 139 -2.25 -0.57 -41.37
N ASP A 140 -1.39 -1.21 -42.17
CA ASP A 140 -1.83 -1.93 -43.38
C ASP A 140 -2.67 -3.17 -43.05
N MET A 141 -2.42 -3.79 -41.89
CA MET A 141 -3.20 -4.92 -41.40
C MET A 141 -4.62 -4.51 -40.98
N LEU A 142 -4.77 -3.31 -40.41
CA LEU A 142 -6.05 -2.74 -39.98
C LEU A 142 -6.98 -2.42 -41.16
N VAL A 143 -6.45 -1.82 -42.23
CA VAL A 143 -7.26 -1.43 -43.39
C VAL A 143 -7.75 -2.66 -44.18
N LYS A 144 -6.90 -3.66 -44.37
CA LYS A 144 -7.26 -4.86 -45.15
C LYS A 144 -8.20 -5.81 -44.39
N LYS A 145 -8.04 -5.95 -43.07
CA LYS A 145 -8.89 -6.85 -42.26
C LYS A 145 -10.11 -6.16 -41.64
N GLY A 146 -10.19 -4.83 -41.71
CA GLY A 146 -11.25 -4.02 -41.12
C GLY A 146 -12.45 -3.73 -42.03
N SER A 147 -12.54 -4.31 -43.23
CA SER A 147 -13.69 -4.06 -44.12
C SER A 147 -15.00 -4.55 -43.48
N PRO A 148 -16.11 -3.78 -43.56
CA PRO A 148 -17.34 -4.08 -42.81
C PRO A 148 -17.92 -5.47 -43.10
N ILE A 149 -17.81 -5.91 -44.36
CA ILE A 149 -18.32 -7.21 -44.83
C ILE A 149 -17.46 -8.36 -44.28
N SER A 150 -16.12 -8.21 -44.30
CA SER A 150 -15.21 -9.21 -43.71
C SER A 150 -15.41 -9.32 -42.19
N VAL A 151 -15.59 -8.17 -41.53
CA VAL A 151 -15.84 -8.12 -40.09
C VAL A 151 -17.14 -8.86 -39.75
N PHE A 152 -18.24 -8.60 -40.45
CA PHE A 152 -19.55 -9.17 -40.12
C PHE A 152 -19.67 -10.67 -40.41
N PHE A 153 -19.24 -11.14 -41.59
CA PHE A 153 -19.46 -12.53 -41.99
C PHE A 153 -18.33 -13.49 -41.58
N TYR A 154 -17.11 -12.99 -41.41
CA TYR A 154 -15.96 -13.85 -41.13
C TYR A 154 -15.44 -13.69 -39.70
N TRP A 155 -15.21 -12.46 -39.25
CA TRP A 155 -14.60 -12.21 -37.94
C TRP A 155 -15.60 -12.29 -36.80
N LEU A 156 -16.86 -11.89 -37.00
CA LEU A 156 -17.89 -11.90 -35.97
C LEU A 156 -18.24 -13.33 -35.51
N PRO A 157 -18.60 -14.31 -36.39
CA PRO A 157 -18.85 -15.68 -35.95
C PRO A 157 -17.59 -16.38 -35.42
N LYS A 158 -16.41 -16.13 -36.01
CA LYS A 158 -15.15 -16.63 -35.45
C LYS A 158 -14.85 -16.03 -34.08
N GLY A 159 -15.16 -14.76 -33.88
CA GLY A 159 -15.06 -14.05 -32.62
C GLY A 159 -15.97 -14.66 -31.57
N ILE A 160 -17.24 -14.93 -31.90
CA ILE A 160 -18.20 -15.59 -30.99
C ILE A 160 -17.70 -16.98 -30.60
N ILE A 161 -17.30 -17.82 -31.56
CA ILE A 161 -16.76 -19.16 -31.28
C ILE A 161 -15.50 -19.07 -30.42
N TRP A 162 -14.60 -18.14 -30.74
CA TRP A 162 -13.39 -17.88 -29.97
C TRP A 162 -13.73 -17.47 -28.53
N VAL A 163 -14.68 -16.56 -28.34
CA VAL A 163 -15.15 -16.10 -27.03
C VAL A 163 -15.75 -17.25 -26.23
N ILE A 164 -16.61 -18.08 -26.83
CA ILE A 164 -17.22 -19.24 -26.16
C ILE A 164 -16.15 -20.24 -25.69
N ILE A 165 -15.09 -20.46 -26.47
CA ILE A 165 -14.00 -21.39 -26.10
C ILE A 165 -13.05 -20.76 -25.08
N ARG A 166 -12.80 -19.45 -25.18
CA ARG A 166 -11.79 -18.75 -24.38
C ARG A 166 -12.33 -18.29 -23.03
N ILE A 167 -13.59 -17.89 -22.93
CA ILE A 167 -14.21 -17.42 -21.66
C ILE A 167 -14.10 -18.49 -20.57
N PRO A 168 -14.51 -19.77 -20.76
CA PRO A 168 -14.39 -20.77 -19.70
C PRO A 168 -12.94 -20.99 -19.25
N LYS A 169 -11.99 -20.98 -20.20
CA LYS A 169 -10.56 -21.08 -19.89
C LYS A 169 -10.05 -19.86 -19.13
N ALA A 170 -10.49 -18.66 -19.50
CA ALA A 170 -10.15 -17.41 -18.82
C ALA A 170 -10.74 -17.35 -17.42
N VAL A 171 -12.00 -17.77 -17.24
CA VAL A 171 -12.67 -17.88 -15.94
C VAL A 171 -11.95 -18.89 -15.06
N LEU A 172 -11.60 -20.06 -15.59
CA LEU A 172 -10.83 -21.06 -14.83
C LEU A 172 -9.45 -20.53 -14.43
N ALA A 173 -8.73 -19.88 -15.36
CA ALA A 173 -7.45 -19.26 -15.08
C ALA A 173 -7.57 -18.14 -14.02
N MET A 174 -8.65 -17.36 -14.06
CA MET A 174 -8.96 -16.33 -13.06
C MET A 174 -9.21 -16.96 -11.69
N ILE A 175 -9.99 -18.04 -11.59
CA ILE A 175 -10.23 -18.77 -10.35
C ILE A 175 -8.90 -19.32 -9.79
N ILE A 176 -8.09 -19.96 -10.63
CA ILE A 176 -6.76 -20.45 -10.24
C ILE A 176 -5.87 -19.29 -9.78
N GLY A 177 -5.93 -18.14 -10.45
CA GLY A 177 -5.24 -16.91 -10.08
C GLY A 177 -5.66 -16.39 -8.72
N LEU A 178 -6.97 -16.34 -8.45
CA LEU A 178 -7.54 -15.94 -7.16
C LEU A 178 -7.11 -16.88 -6.04
N VAL A 179 -7.11 -18.20 -6.27
CA VAL A 179 -6.62 -19.18 -5.28
C VAL A 179 -5.13 -19.01 -5.01
N LYS A 180 -4.32 -18.78 -6.05
CA LYS A 180 -2.88 -18.50 -5.90
C LYS A 180 -2.65 -17.20 -5.12
N LEU A 181 -3.40 -16.15 -5.44
CA LEU A 181 -3.34 -14.86 -4.76
C LEU A 181 -3.72 -15.02 -3.28
N ALA A 182 -4.81 -15.76 -2.99
CA ALA A 182 -5.22 -16.06 -1.63
C ALA A 182 -4.12 -16.80 -0.86
N LYS A 183 -3.50 -17.82 -1.45
CA LYS A 183 -2.35 -18.52 -0.84
C LYS A 183 -1.16 -17.59 -0.57
N LEU A 184 -0.87 -16.69 -1.51
CA LEU A 184 0.21 -15.71 -1.36
C LEU A 184 -0.10 -14.71 -0.24
N MET A 185 -1.35 -14.23 -0.16
CA MET A 185 -1.84 -13.37 0.92
C MET A 185 -1.77 -14.07 2.28
N THR A 186 -2.18 -15.33 2.38
CA THR A 186 -2.04 -16.10 3.64
C THR A 186 -0.59 -16.24 4.06
N LYS A 187 0.33 -16.52 3.12
CA LYS A 187 1.77 -16.58 3.40
C LYS A 187 2.30 -15.22 3.85
N PHE A 188 1.90 -14.14 3.19
CA PHE A 188 2.26 -12.77 3.53
C PHE A 188 1.76 -12.37 4.93
N ILE A 189 0.48 -12.60 5.24
CA ILE A 189 -0.12 -12.35 6.55
C ILE A 189 0.62 -13.15 7.63
N LYS A 190 0.90 -14.43 7.39
CA LYS A 190 1.66 -15.28 8.31
C LYS A 190 3.06 -14.71 8.57
N THR A 191 3.77 -14.28 7.53
CA THR A 191 5.11 -13.69 7.67
C THR A 191 5.06 -12.38 8.45
N ILE A 192 4.13 -11.47 8.13
CA ILE A 192 3.94 -10.22 8.87
C ILE A 192 3.63 -10.51 10.33
N PHE A 193 2.69 -11.42 10.59
CA PHE A 193 2.28 -11.78 11.94
C PHE A 193 3.46 -12.31 12.78
N ILE A 194 4.26 -13.23 12.22
CA ILE A 194 5.46 -13.74 12.90
C ILE A 194 6.48 -12.62 13.12
N THR A 195 6.68 -11.74 12.13
CA THR A 195 7.62 -10.62 12.23
C THR A 195 7.22 -9.64 13.33
N ILE A 196 5.95 -9.22 13.38
CA ILE A 196 5.40 -8.36 14.43
C ILE A 196 5.63 -8.96 15.83
N HIS A 197 5.42 -10.27 15.99
CA HIS A 197 5.59 -10.93 17.28
C HIS A 197 7.04 -11.31 17.61
N SER A 198 7.94 -11.31 16.62
CA SER A 198 9.37 -11.53 16.83
C SER A 198 10.07 -10.30 17.41
N GLU A 199 9.55 -9.09 17.13
CA GLU A 199 10.11 -7.83 17.59
C GLU A 199 9.15 -7.10 18.54
N ILE A 200 9.50 -7.03 19.82
CA ILE A 200 8.66 -6.39 20.84
C ILE A 200 8.37 -4.91 20.51
N ARG A 201 9.30 -4.22 19.84
CA ARG A 201 9.10 -2.83 19.40
C ARG A 201 7.97 -2.71 18.37
N LEU A 202 7.97 -3.61 17.38
CA LEU A 202 6.95 -3.64 16.33
C LEU A 202 5.59 -4.03 16.91
N LEU A 203 5.56 -4.99 17.84
CA LEU A 203 4.38 -5.33 18.62
C LEU A 203 3.80 -4.08 19.33
N CYS A 204 4.64 -3.33 20.05
CA CYS A 204 4.19 -2.13 20.75
C CYS A 204 3.65 -1.06 19.81
N GLY A 205 4.28 -0.87 18.63
CA GLY A 205 3.79 0.07 17.63
C GLY A 205 2.43 -0.32 17.05
N VAL A 206 2.25 -1.61 16.71
CA VAL A 206 0.97 -2.08 16.17
C VAL A 206 -0.14 -2.00 17.21
N ASP A 207 0.11 -2.43 18.45
CA ASP A 207 -0.88 -2.39 19.53
C ASP A 207 -1.23 -0.94 19.94
N ALA A 208 -0.25 -0.02 19.90
CA ALA A 208 -0.50 1.41 20.11
C ALA A 208 -1.36 2.02 18.99
N ALA A 209 -1.18 1.61 17.74
CA ALA A 209 -2.02 2.04 16.62
C ALA A 209 -3.46 1.51 16.76
N ILE A 210 -3.63 0.25 17.19
CA ILE A 210 -4.96 -0.33 17.48
C ILE A 210 -5.63 0.43 18.63
N GLY A 211 -4.90 0.66 19.74
CA GLY A 211 -5.39 1.47 20.86
C GLY A 211 -5.77 2.89 20.43
N THR A 212 -5.00 3.48 19.51
CA THR A 212 -5.28 4.79 18.92
C THR A 212 -6.64 4.81 18.22
N ALA A 213 -6.89 3.79 17.37
CA ALA A 213 -8.16 3.65 16.65
C ALA A 213 -9.33 3.56 17.64
N ILE A 214 -9.20 2.73 18.68
CA ILE A 214 -10.22 2.56 19.71
C ILE A 214 -10.51 3.89 20.41
N GLY A 215 -9.47 4.62 20.84
CA GLY A 215 -9.66 5.92 21.51
C GLY A 215 -10.27 6.99 20.59
N TYR A 216 -9.97 6.97 19.29
CA TYR A 216 -10.62 7.85 18.31
C TYR A 216 -12.12 7.55 18.18
N PHE A 217 -12.48 6.29 17.92
CA PHE A 217 -13.89 5.90 17.78
C PHE A 217 -14.68 6.01 19.09
N ALA A 218 -14.02 5.89 20.24
CA ALA A 218 -14.64 6.13 21.54
C ALA A 218 -14.73 7.62 21.92
N GLY A 219 -14.14 8.53 21.14
CA GLY A 219 -14.12 9.96 21.46
C GLY A 219 -13.28 10.32 22.69
N ASN A 220 -12.40 9.43 23.16
CA ASN A 220 -11.67 9.60 24.42
C ASN A 220 -10.27 8.98 24.37
N ALA A 221 -9.24 9.82 24.47
CA ALA A 221 -7.85 9.39 24.43
C ALA A 221 -7.42 8.54 25.64
N ILE A 222 -8.04 8.69 26.80
CA ILE A 222 -7.76 7.87 27.99
C ILE A 222 -8.21 6.42 27.73
N ILE A 223 -9.38 6.24 27.09
CA ILE A 223 -9.86 4.92 26.67
C ILE A 223 -8.87 4.30 25.68
N GLY A 224 -8.38 5.09 24.71
CA GLY A 224 -7.35 4.65 23.77
C GLY A 224 -6.05 4.20 24.46
N ALA A 225 -5.56 4.99 25.42
CA ALA A 225 -4.35 4.66 26.20
C ALA A 225 -4.52 3.36 27.00
N ILE A 226 -5.64 3.20 27.71
CA ILE A 226 -5.92 1.98 28.47
C ILE A 226 -6.06 0.78 27.53
N ALA A 227 -6.81 0.92 26.44
CA ALA A 227 -6.99 -0.15 25.46
C ALA A 227 -5.65 -0.57 24.84
N GLY A 228 -4.84 0.37 24.36
CA GLY A 228 -3.52 0.10 23.80
C GLY A 228 -2.59 -0.58 24.80
N GLY A 229 -2.57 -0.12 26.05
CA GLY A 229 -1.81 -0.76 27.12
C GLY A 229 -2.23 -2.21 27.39
N LEU A 230 -3.53 -2.45 27.53
CA LEU A 230 -4.09 -3.79 27.78
C LEU A 230 -3.87 -4.73 26.60
N PHE A 231 -4.10 -4.28 25.35
CA PHE A 231 -3.82 -5.08 24.15
C PHE A 231 -2.34 -5.43 24.04
N GLY A 232 -1.45 -4.46 24.26
CA GLY A 232 0.00 -4.69 24.29
C GLY A 232 0.42 -5.74 25.31
N LEU A 233 -0.13 -5.64 26.53
CA LEU A 233 0.13 -6.60 27.60
C LEU A 233 -0.38 -8.00 27.24
N LEU A 234 -1.62 -8.09 26.74
CA LEU A 234 -2.25 -9.36 26.39
C LEU A 234 -1.54 -10.03 25.21
N ASN A 235 -1.22 -9.30 24.15
CA ASN A 235 -0.48 -9.83 23.00
C ASN A 235 0.94 -10.27 23.36
N TYR A 236 1.61 -9.55 24.25
CA TYR A 236 2.92 -9.96 24.75
C TYR A 236 2.82 -11.24 25.59
N GLU A 237 1.89 -11.31 26.55
CA GLU A 237 1.83 -12.45 27.48
C GLU A 237 1.16 -13.69 26.91
N VAL A 238 0.08 -13.54 26.15
CA VAL A 238 -0.67 -14.67 25.58
C VAL A 238 -0.04 -15.10 24.26
N VAL A 239 0.08 -14.19 23.29
CA VAL A 239 0.47 -14.57 21.94
C VAL A 239 1.98 -14.80 21.84
N SER A 240 2.78 -13.80 22.23
CA SER A 240 4.24 -13.87 22.04
C SER A 240 4.89 -14.92 22.95
N ARG A 241 4.46 -14.99 24.22
CA ARG A 241 5.08 -15.87 25.22
C ARG A 241 4.47 -17.28 25.27
N ARG A 242 3.14 -17.43 25.27
CA ARG A 242 2.50 -18.76 25.43
C ARG A 242 2.34 -19.48 24.10
N ILE A 243 1.81 -18.79 23.08
CA ILE A 243 1.48 -19.42 21.80
C ILE A 243 2.74 -19.59 20.94
N LEU A 244 3.47 -18.49 20.69
CA LEU A 244 4.58 -18.50 19.72
C LEU A 244 5.93 -18.87 20.35
N ARG A 245 6.08 -18.73 21.67
CA ARG A 245 7.31 -19.03 22.43
C ARG A 245 8.58 -18.34 21.87
N LEU A 246 8.42 -17.16 21.24
CA LEU A 246 9.51 -16.47 20.51
C LEU A 246 10.46 -15.67 21.42
N VAL A 247 10.04 -15.33 22.64
CA VAL A 247 10.90 -14.61 23.58
C VAL A 247 11.65 -15.63 24.43
N PRO A 248 13.00 -15.71 24.36
CA PRO A 248 13.73 -16.60 25.24
C PRO A 248 13.44 -16.20 26.69
N VAL A 249 12.84 -17.13 27.44
CA VAL A 249 12.94 -17.13 28.90
C VAL A 249 14.43 -17.07 29.15
N LYS A 250 14.95 -15.95 29.67
CA LYS A 250 16.38 -15.80 29.96
C LYS A 250 16.84 -17.12 30.56
N ALA A 251 17.73 -17.84 29.86
CA ALA A 251 18.43 -18.94 30.47
C ALA A 251 19.03 -18.35 31.75
N THR A 252 18.55 -18.81 32.90
CA THR A 252 19.18 -18.49 34.17
C THR A 252 20.66 -18.80 33.98
N PRO A 253 21.57 -17.83 34.13
CA PRO A 253 22.98 -18.17 34.21
C PRO A 253 23.10 -19.20 35.33
N LYS A 254 23.51 -20.42 34.97
CA LYS A 254 23.90 -21.43 35.95
C LYS A 254 25.18 -20.97 36.63
#